data_AF-A0A6B2G6X6-F1
#
_entry.id   AF-A0A6B2G6X6-F1
#
_cell.length_a   1.000
_cell.length_b   1.000
_cell.length_c   1.000
_cell.angle_alpha   90.00
_cell.angle_beta   90.00
_cell.angle_gamma   90.00
#
_symmetry.space_group_name_H-M   'P 1'
#
loop_
_entity.id
_entity.type
_entity.pdbx_description
1 polymer ?
#
loop_
_entity_poly.entity_id
_entity_poly.type
_entity_poly.pdbx_seq_one_letter_code
_entity_poly.pdbx_strand_id
1 'polypeptide(L)'
;IRSTNLCGPLTMFNILLDEWGKMNQKNADRTLAVDPFIIAARVKLFFTKYASNRHKTTTLPPMVHLCSTALDGRHYDLRPFLYNVLWTWQFRCIDRWLQHRLGIRG
;
A
#
# COMPACT_ATOMS: atom_id res chain seq x y z
N ILE A 1 -4.66 -7.96 1.58
CA ILE A 1 -3.43 -7.42 0.95
C ILE A 1 -2.29 -7.28 1.97
N ARG A 2 -2.02 -6.14 2.64
CA ARG A 2 -0.82 -5.95 3.52
C ARG A 2 -0.57 -7.03 4.60
N SER A 3 -1.59 -7.42 5.37
CA SER A 3 -1.44 -8.50 6.36
C SER A 3 -1.29 -9.85 5.67
N THR A 4 -2.28 -10.21 4.84
CA THR A 4 -2.41 -11.52 4.17
C THR A 4 -1.23 -11.89 3.28
N ASN A 5 -0.70 -10.93 2.53
CA ASN A 5 0.32 -11.13 1.50
C ASN A 5 1.71 -10.64 1.95
N LEU A 6 1.86 -10.27 3.24
CA LEU A 6 3.08 -9.73 3.85
C LEU A 6 3.77 -8.57 3.07
N CYS A 7 3.01 -7.86 2.23
CA CYS A 7 3.59 -7.00 1.20
C CYS A 7 3.97 -5.60 1.71
N GLY A 8 5.16 -5.12 1.32
CA GLY A 8 5.61 -3.74 1.51
C GLY A 8 5.03 -2.77 0.47
N PRO A 9 5.40 -1.47 0.51
CA PRO A 9 4.84 -0.45 -0.39
C PRO A 9 4.98 -0.77 -1.88
N LEU A 10 6.18 -1.16 -2.31
CA LEU A 10 6.47 -1.50 -3.70
C LEU A 10 5.72 -2.76 -4.15
N THR A 11 5.70 -3.81 -3.33
CA THR A 11 4.98 -5.05 -3.61
C THR A 11 3.46 -4.81 -3.68
N MET A 12 2.91 -3.98 -2.80
CA MET A 12 1.48 -3.62 -2.82
C MET A 12 1.13 -2.81 -4.08
N PHE A 13 2.00 -1.91 -4.53
CA PHE A 13 1.84 -1.20 -5.79
C PHE A 13 1.79 -2.16 -6.99
N ASN A 14 2.72 -3.11 -7.08
CA ASN A 14 2.76 -4.11 -8.16
C ASN A 14 1.51 -5.01 -8.18
N ILE A 15 1.03 -5.47 -7.01
CA ILE A 15 -0.19 -6.27 -6.90
C ILE A 15 -1.41 -5.47 -7.38
N LEU A 16 -1.55 -4.22 -6.92
CA LEU A 16 -2.67 -3.36 -7.32
C LEU A 16 -2.64 -2.98 -8.81
N LEU A 17 -1.45 -2.82 -9.41
CA LEU A 17 -1.31 -2.62 -10.86
C LEU A 17 -1.84 -3.80 -11.67
N ASP A 18 -1.55 -5.04 -11.24
CA ASP A 18 -2.02 -6.26 -11.91
C ASP A 18 -3.52 -6.49 -11.68
N GLU A 19 -4.00 -6.40 -10.43
CA GLU A 19 -5.41 -6.57 -10.08
C GLU A 19 -6.31 -5.52 -10.77
N TRP A 20 -5.96 -4.23 -10.68
CA TRP A 20 -6.77 -3.16 -11.25
C TRP A 20 -6.55 -3.05 -12.77
N GLY A 21 -5.39 -3.45 -13.29
CA GLY A 21 -5.14 -3.61 -14.73
C GLY A 21 -6.09 -4.64 -15.36
N LYS A 22 -6.28 -5.80 -14.72
CA LYS A 22 -7.27 -6.81 -15.13
C LYS A 22 -8.71 -6.31 -15.06
N MET A 23 -9.03 -5.45 -14.07
CA MET A 23 -10.36 -4.85 -13.95
C MET A 23 -10.63 -3.83 -15.08
N ASN A 24 -9.64 -2.99 -15.42
CA ASN A 24 -9.71 -2.03 -16.52
C ASN A 24 -9.97 -2.68 -17.89
N GLN A 25 -9.59 -3.95 -18.09
CA GLN A 25 -9.87 -4.69 -19.34
C GLN A 25 -11.28 -5.30 -19.41
N LYS A 26 -11.94 -5.52 -18.26
CA LYS A 26 -13.28 -6.14 -18.20
C LYS A 26 -14.42 -5.14 -18.30
N ASN A 27 -14.18 -3.88 -17.95
CA ASN A 27 -15.17 -2.82 -18.10
C ASN A 27 -15.16 -2.31 -19.55
N ALA A 28 -16.28 -2.47 -20.26
CA ALA A 28 -16.44 -1.93 -21.61
C ALA A 28 -16.36 -0.40 -21.66
N ASP A 29 -16.69 0.26 -20.54
CA ASP A 29 -16.48 1.69 -20.34
C ASP A 29 -15.02 1.99 -19.94
N ARG A 30 -14.25 2.52 -20.91
CA ARG A 30 -12.87 2.96 -20.71
C ARG A 30 -12.72 4.18 -19.79
N THR A 31 -13.81 4.86 -19.44
CA THR A 31 -13.80 6.06 -18.58
C THR A 31 -13.35 5.74 -17.14
N LEU A 32 -13.47 4.47 -16.71
CA LEU A 32 -13.06 4.03 -15.36
C LEU A 32 -11.62 3.45 -15.29
N ALA A 33 -10.79 3.63 -16.32
CA ALA A 33 -9.44 3.10 -16.34
C ALA A 33 -8.57 3.73 -15.24
N VAL A 34 -8.23 2.96 -14.19
CA VAL A 34 -7.48 3.52 -13.06
C VAL A 34 -6.04 3.82 -13.44
N ASP A 35 -5.69 5.10 -13.37
CA ASP A 35 -4.35 5.62 -13.62
C ASP A 35 -3.32 5.13 -12.57
N PRO A 36 -2.18 4.54 -12.99
CA PRO A 36 -1.04 4.23 -12.11
C PRO A 36 -0.58 5.36 -11.19
N PHE A 37 -0.68 6.64 -11.57
CA PHE A 37 -0.35 7.76 -10.69
C PHE A 37 -1.28 7.82 -9.48
N ILE A 38 -2.57 7.55 -9.68
CA ILE A 38 -3.57 7.46 -8.61
C ILE A 38 -3.30 6.25 -7.71
N ILE A 39 -2.90 5.11 -8.28
CA ILE A 39 -2.51 3.91 -7.51
C ILE A 39 -1.29 4.23 -6.63
N ALA A 40 -0.25 4.83 -7.20
CA ALA A 40 0.95 5.22 -6.46
C ALA A 40 0.64 6.23 -5.35
N ALA A 41 -0.17 7.25 -5.61
CA ALA A 41 -0.60 8.24 -4.61
C ALA A 41 -1.36 7.58 -3.45
N ARG A 42 -2.30 6.66 -3.76
CA ARG A 42 -3.04 5.88 -2.75
C ARG A 42 -2.13 4.97 -1.92
N VAL A 43 -1.20 4.26 -2.55
CA VAL A 43 -0.20 3.41 -1.86
C VAL A 43 0.69 4.23 -0.93
N LYS A 44 1.25 5.35 -1.43
CA LYS A 44 2.06 6.27 -0.63
C LYS A 44 1.28 6.80 0.57
N LEU A 45 0.08 7.34 0.34
CA LEU A 45 -0.79 7.87 1.40
C LEU A 45 -1.12 6.83 2.47
N PHE A 46 -1.41 5.58 2.06
CA PHE A 46 -1.66 4.47 2.98
C PHE A 46 -0.43 4.17 3.85
N PHE A 47 0.75 4.02 3.25
CA PHE A 47 1.96 3.67 4.01
C PHE A 47 2.49 4.81 4.89
N THR A 48 2.32 6.07 4.47
CA THR A 48 2.57 7.26 5.30
C THR A 48 1.64 7.26 6.51
N LYS A 49 0.32 7.14 6.30
CA LYS A 49 -0.65 7.11 7.41
C LYS A 49 -0.46 5.90 8.32
N TYR A 50 -0.16 4.72 7.78
CA TYR A 50 0.14 3.52 8.54
C TYR A 50 1.37 3.71 9.44
N ALA A 51 2.50 4.17 8.89
CA ALA A 51 3.71 4.43 9.64
C ALA A 51 3.50 5.46 10.75
N SER A 52 2.93 6.63 10.42
CA SER A 52 2.70 7.69 11.40
C SER A 52 1.76 7.29 12.53
N ASN A 53 0.76 6.45 12.28
CA ASN A 53 -0.22 6.04 13.29
C ASN A 53 0.11 4.69 13.95
N ARG A 54 1.22 4.02 13.61
CA ARG A 54 1.51 2.68 14.14
C ARG A 54 1.62 2.65 15.66
N HIS A 55 2.17 3.68 16.28
CA HIS A 55 2.20 3.83 17.74
C HIS A 55 0.80 3.74 18.39
N LYS A 56 -0.27 4.20 17.73
CA LYS A 56 -1.64 4.13 18.30
C LYS A 56 -2.12 2.69 18.48
N THR A 57 -1.62 1.76 17.68
CA THR A 57 -2.00 0.34 17.76
C THR A 57 -1.38 -0.40 18.96
N THR A 58 -0.36 0.15 19.61
CA THR A 58 0.17 -0.43 20.87
C THR A 58 -0.68 -0.05 22.07
N THR A 59 -1.42 1.06 22.00
CA THR A 59 -2.30 1.56 23.07
C THR A 59 -3.78 1.20 22.89
N LEU A 60 -4.18 0.58 21.78
CA LEU A 60 -5.57 0.14 21.57
C LEU A 60 -5.99 -0.87 22.66
N PRO A 61 -7.22 -0.77 23.21
CA PRO A 61 -7.79 -1.79 24.09
C PRO A 61 -7.77 -3.18 23.43
N PRO A 62 -7.76 -4.29 24.21
CA PRO A 62 -7.89 -5.62 23.64
C PRO A 62 -9.23 -5.75 22.89
N MET A 63 -9.22 -6.41 21.74
CA MET A 63 -10.38 -6.50 20.84
C MET A 63 -10.63 -7.97 20.45
N VAL A 64 -11.90 -8.34 20.22
CA VAL A 64 -12.24 -9.68 19.74
C VAL A 64 -11.70 -9.93 18.32
N HIS A 65 -11.06 -11.08 18.11
CA HIS A 65 -10.47 -11.44 16.83
C HIS A 65 -11.54 -12.00 15.87
N LEU A 66 -12.19 -11.12 15.10
CA LEU A 66 -13.24 -11.48 14.14
C LEU A 66 -12.75 -11.70 12.70
N CYS A 67 -11.51 -11.34 12.38
CA CYS A 67 -10.95 -11.44 11.03
C CYS A 67 -9.46 -11.73 11.09
N SER A 68 -8.95 -12.61 10.22
CA SER A 68 -7.52 -12.98 10.12
C SER A 68 -6.58 -11.82 9.75
N THR A 69 -7.11 -10.63 9.43
CA THR A 69 -6.35 -9.39 9.26
C THR A 69 -6.55 -8.40 10.41
N ALA A 70 -6.86 -8.90 11.62
CA ALA A 70 -7.05 -8.09 12.81
C ALA A 70 -5.90 -7.10 13.04
N LEU A 71 -6.26 -5.86 13.38
CA LEU A 71 -5.31 -4.76 13.58
C LEU A 71 -4.70 -4.73 14.99
N ASP A 72 -4.93 -5.76 15.80
CA ASP A 72 -4.34 -5.89 17.13
C ASP A 72 -2.84 -6.19 17.02
N GLY A 73 -2.05 -5.13 17.13
CA GLY A 73 -0.60 -5.17 17.08
C GLY A 73 0.05 -5.74 18.34
N ARG A 74 -0.70 -6.08 19.40
CA ARG A 74 -0.16 -6.72 20.62
C ARG A 74 -0.12 -8.25 20.52
N HIS A 75 -0.99 -8.85 19.72
CA HIS A 75 -1.08 -10.32 19.59
C HIS A 75 -0.79 -10.85 18.17
N TYR A 76 -1.19 -10.13 17.10
CA TYR A 76 -1.24 -10.73 15.75
C TYR A 76 -0.39 -10.01 14.68
N ASP A 77 -0.17 -8.69 14.76
CA ASP A 77 0.75 -7.96 13.87
C ASP A 77 2.01 -7.53 14.64
N LEU A 78 2.94 -8.45 14.90
CA LEU A 78 4.20 -8.22 15.63
C LEU A 78 5.25 -7.46 14.80
N ARG A 79 4.88 -6.29 14.27
CA ARG A 79 5.76 -5.40 13.51
C ARG A 79 6.27 -4.22 14.35
N PRO A 80 7.43 -3.64 14.03
CA PRO A 80 7.94 -2.43 14.69
C PRO A 80 6.91 -1.31 14.75
N PHE A 81 6.89 -0.56 15.86
CA PHE A 81 5.98 0.59 16.01
C PHE A 81 6.56 1.91 15.49
N LEU A 82 7.89 2.01 15.43
CA LEU A 82 8.61 3.17 14.90
C LEU A 82 9.07 2.87 13.46
N TYR A 83 8.52 3.62 12.51
CA TYR A 83 8.84 3.50 11.08
C TYR A 83 9.36 4.84 10.53
N ASN A 84 10.25 4.77 9.53
CA ASN A 84 10.52 5.93 8.69
C ASN A 84 9.28 6.20 7.80
N VAL A 85 8.51 7.22 8.19
CA VAL A 85 7.28 7.66 7.52
C VAL A 85 7.48 7.99 6.03
N LEU A 86 8.69 8.37 5.62
CA LEU A 86 9.00 8.75 4.24
C LEU A 86 9.23 7.56 3.30
N TRP A 87 9.43 6.33 3.80
CA TRP A 87 9.67 5.10 3.01
C TRP A 87 10.58 5.33 1.79
N THR A 88 11.70 6.02 2.01
CA THR A 88 12.43 6.77 0.96
C THR A 88 12.87 5.90 -0.21
N TRP A 89 13.36 4.68 0.06
CA TRP A 89 13.77 3.75 -0.99
C TRP A 89 12.57 3.22 -1.78
N GLN A 90 11.52 2.76 -1.08
CA GLN A 90 10.33 2.17 -1.71
C GLN A 90 9.58 3.20 -2.57
N PHE A 91 9.46 4.45 -2.09
CA PHE A 91 8.80 5.51 -2.84
C PHE A 91 9.61 5.94 -4.07
N ARG A 92 10.95 6.04 -3.97
CA ARG A 92 11.83 6.27 -5.14
C ARG A 92 11.71 5.17 -6.19
N CYS A 93 11.55 3.91 -5.79
CA CYS A 93 11.32 2.80 -6.74
C CYS A 93 9.99 2.95 -7.50
N ILE A 94 8.92 3.34 -6.80
CA ILE A 94 7.61 3.60 -7.43
C ILE A 94 7.72 4.81 -8.39
N ASP A 95 8.37 5.90 -7.98
CA ASP A 95 8.52 7.09 -8.81
C ASP A 95 9.36 6.83 -10.07
N ARG A 96 10.46 6.07 -9.95
CA ARG A 96 11.26 5.64 -11.10
C ARG A 96 10.45 4.81 -12.10
N TRP A 97 9.58 3.93 -11.62
CA TRP A 97 8.71 3.12 -12.48
C TRP A 97 7.68 3.99 -13.22
N LEU A 98 7.10 5.00 -12.54
CA LEU A 98 6.18 5.96 -13.16
C LEU A 98 6.89 6.84 -14.21
N GLN A 99 8.08 7.34 -13.91
CA GLN A 99 8.90 8.12 -14.85
C GLN A 99 9.23 7.30 -16.11
N HIS A 100 9.64 6.04 -15.94
CA HIS A 100 9.90 5.13 -17.05
C HIS A 100 8.65 4.92 -17.93
N ARG A 101 7.47 4.79 -17.32
CA ARG A 101 6.19 4.65 -18.05
C ARG A 101 5.79 5.91 -18.84
N LEU A 102 6.19 7.10 -18.40
CA LEU A 102 6.00 8.36 -19.15
C LEU A 102 7.04 8.58 -20.26
N GLY A 103 8.05 7.72 -20.39
CA GLY A 103 9.12 7.92 -21.36
C GLY A 103 10.08 9.08 -21.04
N ILE A 104 9.94 9.72 -19.87
CA ILE A 104 10.83 10.79 -19.43
C ILE A 104 12.16 10.17 -19.01
N ARG A 105 13.09 10.08 -19.96
CA ARG A 105 14.52 9.89 -19.69
C ARG A 105 15.06 11.20 -19.12
N GLY A 106 15.41 11.18 -17.83
CA GLY A 106 16.26 12.20 -17.22
C GLY A 106 17.73 11.92 -17.50
#